data_AF-A0A383CKN6-F1
#
_entry.id   AF-A0A383CKN6-F1
#
_cell.length_a   1.000
_cell.length_b   1.000
_cell.length_c   1.000
_cell.angle_alpha   90.00
_cell.angle_beta   90.00
_cell.angle_gamma   90.00
#
_symmetry.space_group_name_H-M   'P 1'
#
loop_
_entity.id
_entity.type
_entity.pdbx_description
1 polymer ?
#
loop_
_entity_poly.entity_id
_entity_poly.type
_entity_poly.pdbx_seq_one_letter_code
_entity_poly.pdbx_strand_id
1 'polypeptide(L)'
;MAGNIRLKICDDAAQVAIEAAAMFDELIRANPDSVIGLATGSTPEATYAEIARRHKEDGPSLAGVSSFNLDEYWGLGGDHDQSYRYFMHDNLFRHVDILPFNTHVLNGKARFPQLECEGFENRILAAGGIDMWLLGIGGNGHIAFNEP
;
A
#
# COMPACT_ATOMS: atom_id res chain seq x y z
N MET A 1 16.53 -11.88 -17.03
CA MET A 1 17.46 -10.74 -17.15
C MET A 1 17.51 -10.06 -15.80
N ALA A 2 18.67 -9.96 -15.16
CA ALA A 2 18.77 -9.22 -13.90
C ALA A 2 18.48 -7.74 -14.18
N GLY A 3 17.36 -7.22 -13.69
CA GLY A 3 17.03 -5.81 -13.82
C GLY A 3 18.04 -4.97 -13.04
N ASN A 4 18.47 -3.85 -13.61
CA ASN A 4 19.30 -2.90 -12.89
C ASN A 4 18.48 -2.28 -11.75
N ILE A 5 18.90 -2.50 -10.51
CA ILE A 5 18.34 -1.81 -9.34
C ILE A 5 18.70 -0.32 -9.45
N ARG A 6 17.70 0.55 -9.31
CA ARG A 6 17.89 2.00 -9.26
C ARG A 6 17.91 2.43 -7.79
N LEU A 7 18.98 3.10 -7.37
CA LEU A 7 19.08 3.74 -6.07
C LEU A 7 18.95 5.24 -6.25
N LYS A 8 17.96 5.85 -5.60
CA LYS A 8 17.78 7.30 -5.52
C LYS A 8 18.06 7.76 -4.09
N ILE A 9 19.05 8.62 -3.93
CA ILE A 9 19.41 9.22 -2.64
C ILE A 9 18.80 10.61 -2.62
N CYS A 10 18.03 10.91 -1.58
CA CYS A 10 17.40 12.21 -1.37
C CYS A 10 17.99 12.87 -0.11
N ASP A 11 17.83 14.19 0.01
CA ASP A 11 18.42 14.95 1.12
C ASP A 11 17.74 14.67 2.47
N ASP A 12 16.44 14.36 2.46
CA ASP A 12 15.65 14.08 3.65
C ASP A 12 14.46 13.15 3.35
N ALA A 13 13.75 12.74 4.41
CA ALA A 13 12.58 11.87 4.32
C ALA A 13 11.40 12.49 3.57
N ALA A 14 11.25 13.82 3.59
CA ALA A 14 10.17 14.49 2.88
C ALA A 14 10.40 14.43 1.36
N GLN A 15 11.64 14.59 0.90
CA GLN A 15 12.00 14.38 -0.50
C GLN A 15 11.80 12.93 -0.94
N VAL A 16 12.12 11.95 -0.09
CA VAL A 16 11.79 10.53 -0.39
C VAL A 16 10.29 10.35 -0.60
N ALA A 17 9.46 10.94 0.27
CA ALA A 17 8.00 10.85 0.16
C ALA A 17 7.46 11.50 -1.13
N ILE A 18 7.98 12.67 -1.50
CA ILE A 18 7.65 13.37 -2.75
C ILE A 18 7.96 12.51 -3.96
N GLU A 19 9.13 11.89 -3.97
CA GLU A 19 9.59 11.06 -5.07
C GLU A 19 8.83 9.74 -5.18
N ALA A 20 8.53 9.09 -4.05
CA ALA A 20 7.71 7.89 -4.03
C ALA A 20 6.27 8.19 -4.50
N ALA A 21 5.67 9.29 -4.03
CA ALA A 21 4.33 9.69 -4.45
C ALA A 21 4.27 10.05 -5.95
N ALA A 22 5.33 10.68 -6.49
CA ALA A 22 5.42 10.95 -7.93
C ALA A 22 5.42 9.66 -8.77
N MET A 23 6.05 8.58 -8.31
CA MET A 23 6.02 7.29 -9.01
C MET A 23 4.60 6.68 -9.04
N PHE A 24 3.83 6.83 -7.95
CA PHE A 24 2.43 6.42 -7.93
C PHE A 24 1.57 7.28 -8.85
N ASP A 25 1.75 8.60 -8.85
CA ASP A 25 1.05 9.49 -9.79
C ASP A 25 1.30 9.10 -11.25
N GLU A 26 2.56 8.85 -11.61
CA GLU A 26 2.95 8.42 -12.96
C GLU A 26 2.29 7.09 -13.34
N LEU A 27 2.31 6.10 -12.42
CA LEU A 27 1.65 4.81 -12.62
C LEU A 27 0.15 4.98 -12.85
N ILE A 28 -0.55 5.68 -11.96
CA ILE A 28 -2.02 5.79 -12.00
C ILE A 28 -2.47 6.60 -13.22
N ARG A 29 -1.71 7.62 -13.64
CA ARG A 29 -2.00 8.34 -14.89
C ARG A 29 -1.85 7.45 -16.12
N ALA A 30 -0.87 6.56 -16.12
CA ALA A 30 -0.65 5.62 -17.22
C ALA A 30 -1.66 4.46 -17.21
N ASN A 31 -2.08 4.02 -16.03
CA ASN A 31 -3.05 2.95 -15.81
C ASN A 31 -4.02 3.32 -14.67
N PRO A 32 -5.17 3.95 -14.99
CA PRO A 32 -6.16 4.34 -13.99
C PRO A 32 -6.77 3.18 -13.18
N ASP A 33 -6.67 1.96 -13.71
CA ASP A 33 -7.13 0.71 -13.06
C ASP A 33 -5.96 -0.05 -12.41
N SER A 34 -4.81 0.61 -12.15
CA SER A 34 -3.61 -0.03 -11.61
C SER A 34 -3.85 -0.72 -10.28
N VAL A 35 -3.12 -1.81 -10.07
CA VAL A 35 -3.12 -2.56 -8.83
C VAL A 35 -1.85 -2.24 -8.04
N ILE A 36 -2.01 -1.60 -6.88
CA ILE A 36 -0.92 -1.13 -6.04
C ILE A 36 -0.79 -1.95 -4.76
N GLY A 37 0.44 -2.13 -4.32
CA GLY A 37 0.80 -2.80 -3.09
C GLY A 37 1.31 -1.80 -2.05
N LEU A 38 0.79 -1.87 -0.82
CA LEU A 38 1.00 -0.85 0.21
C LEU A 38 1.53 -1.43 1.53
N ALA A 39 2.51 -0.75 2.13
CA ALA A 39 3.08 -1.06 3.45
C ALA A 39 2.48 -0.17 4.55
N THR A 40 2.53 -0.62 5.80
CA THR A 40 2.25 0.22 6.97
C THR A 40 3.54 0.63 7.69
N GLY A 41 3.41 1.25 8.87
CA GLY A 41 4.53 1.79 9.64
C GLY A 41 4.78 3.26 9.35
N SER A 42 5.72 3.86 10.10
CA SER A 42 5.94 5.32 10.06
C SER A 42 6.59 5.83 8.78
N THR A 43 7.42 5.01 8.12
CA THR A 43 8.14 5.39 6.89
C THR A 43 7.20 5.83 5.74
N PRO A 44 6.14 5.08 5.38
CA PRO A 44 5.26 5.48 4.29
C PRO A 44 4.24 6.58 4.62
N GLU A 45 4.08 7.02 5.88
CA GLU A 45 3.07 8.02 6.26
C GLU A 45 3.19 9.33 5.46
N ALA A 46 4.42 9.84 5.33
CA ALA A 46 4.68 11.05 4.56
C ALA A 46 4.36 10.86 3.06
N THR A 47 4.61 9.67 2.51
CA THR A 47 4.26 9.33 1.12
C THR A 47 2.74 9.32 0.96
N TYR A 48 1.98 8.77 1.90
CA TYR A 48 0.52 8.77 1.85
C TYR A 48 -0.08 10.17 1.94
N ALA A 49 0.45 11.00 2.84
CA ALA A 49 0.06 12.40 2.94
C ALA A 49 0.28 13.15 1.61
N GLU A 50 1.41 12.87 0.93
CA GLU A 50 1.73 13.48 -0.35
C GLU A 50 0.86 12.97 -1.51
N ILE A 51 0.56 11.66 -1.57
CA ILE A 51 -0.42 11.09 -2.53
C ILE A 51 -1.79 11.76 -2.33
N ALA A 52 -2.25 11.86 -1.08
CA ALA A 52 -3.52 12.50 -0.77
C ALA A 52 -3.54 14.00 -1.11
N ARG A 53 -2.43 14.72 -0.88
CA ARG A 53 -2.27 16.12 -1.26
C ARG A 53 -2.38 16.28 -2.78
N ARG A 54 -1.61 15.49 -3.54
CA ARG A 54 -1.62 15.49 -5.01
C ARG A 54 -3.01 15.21 -5.55
N HIS A 55 -3.68 14.18 -5.06
CA HIS A 55 -5.04 13.83 -5.47
C HIS A 55 -6.04 14.99 -5.30
N LYS A 56 -5.97 15.75 -4.19
CA LYS A 56 -6.87 16.88 -3.92
C LYS A 56 -6.59 18.12 -4.77
N GLU A 57 -5.38 18.22 -5.33
CA GLU A 57 -4.99 19.28 -6.25
C GLU A 57 -5.30 18.85 -7.68
N ASP A 58 -4.28 18.62 -8.51
CA ASP A 58 -4.43 18.22 -9.92
C ASP A 58 -3.93 16.78 -10.20
N GLY A 59 -3.80 15.98 -9.15
CA GLY A 59 -3.40 14.56 -9.19
C GLY A 59 -4.44 13.65 -9.85
N PRO A 60 -4.09 12.40 -10.16
CA PRO A 60 -5.05 11.44 -10.71
C PRO A 60 -6.14 11.08 -9.69
N SER A 61 -7.29 10.64 -10.19
CA SER A 61 -8.30 9.92 -9.40
C SER A 61 -7.81 8.50 -9.09
N LEU A 62 -8.09 8.02 -7.88
CA LEU A 62 -7.82 6.68 -7.41
C LEU A 62 -9.09 5.80 -7.44
N ALA A 63 -10.21 6.28 -7.99
CA ALA A 63 -11.47 5.54 -7.99
C ALA A 63 -11.41 4.19 -8.73
N GLY A 64 -10.55 4.07 -9.75
CA GLY A 64 -10.29 2.81 -10.48
C GLY A 64 -9.21 1.92 -9.85
N VAL A 65 -8.38 2.48 -8.97
CA VAL A 65 -7.22 1.79 -8.39
C VAL A 65 -7.67 0.70 -7.43
N SER A 66 -6.96 -0.44 -7.45
CA SER A 66 -7.07 -1.51 -6.44
C SER A 66 -5.82 -1.56 -5.58
N SER A 67 -5.96 -1.65 -4.25
CA SER A 67 -4.83 -1.70 -3.33
C SER A 67 -4.78 -3.00 -2.54
N PHE A 68 -3.58 -3.56 -2.34
CA PHE A 68 -3.33 -4.72 -1.49
C PHE A 68 -2.28 -4.36 -0.42
N ASN A 69 -2.61 -4.59 0.85
CA ASN A 69 -1.64 -4.43 1.95
C ASN A 69 -0.86 -5.73 2.21
N LEU A 70 0.38 -5.57 2.67
CA LEU A 70 1.32 -6.67 2.93
C LEU A 70 0.85 -7.62 4.04
N ASP A 71 0.30 -7.06 5.12
CA ASP A 71 0.07 -7.76 6.38
C ASP A 71 -1.08 -7.15 7.19
N GLU A 72 -1.50 -7.89 8.22
CA GLU A 72 -2.42 -7.45 9.28
C GLU A 72 -2.12 -8.27 10.55
N TYR A 73 -2.39 -7.70 11.72
CA TYR A 73 -2.29 -8.43 12.98
C TYR A 73 -3.39 -9.47 13.14
N TRP A 74 -2.99 -10.69 13.49
CA TRP A 74 -3.92 -11.73 13.90
C TRP A 74 -4.61 -11.38 15.22
N GLY A 75 -5.93 -11.51 15.27
CA GLY A 75 -6.78 -11.22 16.42
C GLY A 75 -7.37 -9.81 16.43
N LEU A 76 -6.87 -8.88 15.62
CA LEU A 76 -7.40 -7.52 15.54
C LEU A 76 -8.47 -7.40 14.45
N GLY A 77 -9.54 -6.68 14.78
CA GLY A 77 -10.56 -6.29 13.79
C GLY A 77 -10.16 -4.99 13.13
N GLY A 78 -10.63 -4.75 11.90
CA GLY A 78 -10.29 -3.53 11.17
C GLY A 78 -10.83 -2.23 11.76
N ASP A 79 -11.70 -2.32 12.77
CA ASP A 79 -12.20 -1.22 13.59
C ASP A 79 -11.30 -0.90 14.80
N HIS A 80 -10.33 -1.77 15.11
CA HIS A 80 -9.36 -1.55 16.17
C HIS A 80 -8.31 -0.52 15.72
N ASP A 81 -8.04 0.48 16.56
CA ASP A 81 -7.14 1.62 16.25
C ASP A 81 -5.69 1.21 15.93
N GLN A 82 -5.23 0.11 16.52
CA GLN A 82 -3.93 -0.51 16.21
C GLN A 82 -3.95 -1.52 15.04
N SER A 83 -5.07 -1.72 14.33
CA SER A 83 -5.08 -2.57 13.13
C SER A 83 -4.48 -1.84 11.93
N TYR A 84 -3.88 -2.58 11.01
CA TYR A 84 -3.35 -2.01 9.78
C TYR A 84 -4.44 -1.57 8.82
N ARG A 85 -5.63 -2.19 8.86
CA ARG A 85 -6.82 -1.65 8.20
C ARG A 85 -7.19 -0.25 8.72
N TYR A 86 -7.18 -0.04 10.03
CA TYR A 86 -7.44 1.27 10.62
C TYR A 86 -6.34 2.26 10.24
N PHE A 87 -5.06 1.87 10.36
CA PHE A 87 -3.92 2.67 9.94
C PHE A 87 -4.06 3.17 8.49
N MET A 88 -4.35 2.28 7.55
CA MET A 88 -4.47 2.65 6.13
C MET A 88 -5.69 3.54 5.87
N HIS A 89 -6.80 3.28 6.57
CA HIS A 89 -7.96 4.14 6.49
C HIS A 89 -7.62 5.56 6.97
N ASP A 90 -6.90 5.68 8.09
CA ASP A 90 -6.59 6.97 8.69
C ASP A 90 -5.54 7.77 7.92
N ASN A 91 -4.55 7.09 7.34
CA ASN A 91 -3.41 7.72 6.67
C ASN A 91 -3.61 7.92 5.17
N LEU A 92 -4.42 7.10 4.48
CA LEU A 92 -4.62 7.19 3.04
C LEU A 92 -6.10 7.13 2.62
N PHE A 93 -6.79 6.01 2.87
CA PHE A 93 -8.03 5.71 2.15
C PHE A 93 -9.16 6.72 2.39
N ARG A 94 -9.22 7.38 3.55
CA ARG A 94 -10.22 8.43 3.81
C ARG A 94 -9.91 9.79 3.17
N HIS A 95 -8.73 9.94 2.57
CA HIS A 95 -8.24 11.21 2.00
C HIS A 95 -8.21 11.24 0.48
N VAL A 96 -8.56 10.12 -0.16
CA VAL A 96 -8.60 9.95 -1.62
C VAL A 96 -9.95 9.34 -2.02
N ASP A 97 -10.26 9.34 -3.32
CA ASP A 97 -11.51 8.78 -3.86
C ASP A 97 -11.45 7.29 -4.20
N ILE A 98 -10.46 6.54 -3.67
CA ILE A 98 -10.39 5.08 -3.82
C ILE A 98 -11.65 4.42 -3.25
N LEU A 99 -12.20 3.46 -3.98
CA LEU A 99 -13.43 2.81 -3.57
C LEU A 99 -13.15 1.79 -2.46
N PRO A 100 -13.91 1.77 -1.34
CA PRO A 100 -13.62 0.88 -0.22
C PRO A 100 -13.54 -0.62 -0.58
N PHE A 101 -14.30 -1.06 -1.59
CA PHE A 101 -14.28 -2.45 -2.05
C PHE A 101 -13.02 -2.81 -2.87
N ASN A 102 -12.28 -1.81 -3.34
CA ASN A 102 -10.97 -1.95 -3.98
C ASN A 102 -9.80 -1.89 -2.97
N THR A 103 -10.09 -1.71 -1.67
CA THR A 103 -9.07 -1.69 -0.61
C THR A 103 -8.97 -3.05 0.09
N HIS A 104 -7.93 -3.82 -0.21
CA HIS A 104 -7.73 -5.17 0.29
C HIS A 104 -6.66 -5.22 1.39
N VAL A 105 -7.10 -5.55 2.61
CA VAL A 105 -6.25 -5.81 3.77
C VAL A 105 -6.63 -7.19 4.32
N LEU A 106 -5.64 -7.99 4.74
CA LEU A 106 -5.89 -9.32 5.31
C LEU A 106 -6.88 -9.22 6.47
N ASN A 107 -7.81 -10.18 6.57
CA ASN A 107 -8.73 -10.22 7.70
C ASN A 107 -8.07 -10.82 8.94
N GLY A 108 -7.60 -9.96 9.85
CA GLY A 108 -7.00 -10.35 11.14
C GLY A 108 -7.90 -11.18 12.06
N LYS A 109 -9.23 -11.22 11.82
CA LYS A 109 -10.21 -12.05 12.57
C LYS A 109 -10.74 -13.23 11.75
N ALA A 110 -10.10 -13.59 10.64
CA ALA A 110 -10.51 -14.76 9.87
C ALA A 110 -10.58 -16.00 10.77
N ARG A 111 -11.62 -16.83 10.62
CA ARG A 111 -11.73 -18.07 11.41
C ARG A 111 -10.62 -19.06 11.07
N PHE A 112 -10.21 -19.08 9.81
CA PHE A 112 -9.21 -19.98 9.25
C PHE A 112 -8.16 -19.13 8.53
N PRO A 113 -7.00 -18.83 9.15
CA PRO A 113 -5.98 -17.94 8.58
C PRO A 113 -5.53 -18.39 7.19
N GLN A 114 -5.31 -19.70 7.04
CA GLN A 114 -4.78 -20.26 5.80
C GLN A 114 -5.72 -20.01 4.62
N LEU A 115 -7.02 -20.14 4.83
CA LEU A 115 -8.02 -19.85 3.80
C LEU A 115 -8.11 -18.36 3.47
N GLU A 116 -7.88 -17.48 4.45
CA GLU A 116 -7.78 -16.03 4.19
C GLU A 116 -6.54 -15.71 3.35
N CYS A 117 -5.38 -16.30 3.66
CA CYS A 117 -4.16 -16.11 2.86
C CYS A 117 -4.33 -16.63 1.43
N GLU A 118 -4.86 -17.85 1.25
CA GLU A 118 -5.17 -18.40 -0.08
C GLU A 118 -6.19 -17.53 -0.84
N GLY A 119 -7.22 -17.04 -0.15
CA GLY A 119 -8.18 -16.10 -0.70
C GLY A 119 -7.55 -14.77 -1.11
N PHE A 120 -6.60 -14.26 -0.31
CA PHE A 120 -5.89 -13.01 -0.58
C PHE A 120 -5.01 -13.13 -1.82
N GLU A 121 -4.24 -14.22 -1.96
CA GLU A 121 -3.46 -14.55 -3.16
C GLU A 121 -4.35 -14.66 -4.41
N ASN A 122 -5.49 -15.35 -4.30
CA ASN A 122 -6.44 -15.46 -5.41
C ASN A 122 -7.03 -14.11 -5.82
N ARG A 123 -7.27 -13.18 -4.87
CA ARG A 123 -7.70 -11.82 -5.18
C ARG A 123 -6.61 -11.04 -5.92
N ILE A 124 -5.35 -11.19 -5.55
CA ILE A 124 -4.22 -10.58 -6.27
C ILE A 124 -4.16 -11.10 -7.72
N LEU A 125 -4.24 -12.42 -7.91
CA LEU A 125 -4.23 -13.04 -9.23
C LEU A 125 -5.43 -12.61 -10.08
N ALA A 126 -6.62 -12.54 -9.48
CA ALA A 126 -7.84 -12.10 -10.17
C ALA A 126 -7.80 -10.62 -10.58
N ALA A 127 -7.05 -9.79 -9.85
CA ALA A 127 -6.80 -8.40 -10.21
C ALA A 127 -5.75 -8.23 -11.32
N GLY A 128 -5.08 -9.30 -11.75
CA GLY A 128 -4.04 -9.27 -12.78
C GLY A 128 -2.61 -9.19 -12.24
N GLY A 129 -2.42 -9.32 -10.92
CA GLY A 129 -1.14 -9.12 -10.24
C GLY A 129 -0.96 -7.68 -9.72
N ILE A 130 0.18 -7.41 -9.10
CA ILE A 130 0.52 -6.09 -8.55
C ILE A 130 1.44 -5.35 -9.52
N ASP A 131 1.06 -4.13 -9.92
CA ASP A 131 1.86 -3.28 -10.80
C ASP A 131 3.04 -2.64 -10.07
N MET A 132 2.84 -2.22 -8.81
CA MET A 132 3.87 -1.57 -8.00
C MET A 132 3.66 -1.81 -6.51
N TRP A 133 4.72 -2.18 -5.79
CA TRP A 133 4.74 -2.26 -4.33
C TRP A 133 5.50 -1.09 -3.71
N LEU A 134 4.91 -0.41 -2.72
CA LEU A 134 5.62 0.42 -1.75
C LEU A 134 6.02 -0.44 -0.56
N LEU A 135 7.32 -0.57 -0.32
CA LEU A 135 7.88 -1.40 0.75
C LEU A 135 8.75 -0.57 1.68
N GLY A 136 8.69 -0.88 2.98
CA GLY A 136 9.71 -0.50 3.95
C GLY A 136 10.71 -1.64 4.16
N ILE A 137 11.92 -1.29 4.61
CA ILE A 137 12.94 -2.27 5.04
C ILE A 137 13.27 -1.98 6.50
N GLY A 138 13.09 -2.98 7.36
CA GLY A 138 13.43 -2.88 8.77
C GLY A 138 14.93 -2.85 9.02
N GLY A 139 15.36 -2.42 10.22
CA GLY A 139 16.79 -2.32 10.57
C GLY A 139 17.56 -3.65 10.54
N ASN A 140 16.86 -4.78 10.65
CA ASN A 140 17.42 -6.13 10.48
C ASN A 140 17.21 -6.70 9.06
N GLY A 141 16.72 -5.90 8.11
CA GLY A 141 16.50 -6.28 6.72
C GLY A 141 15.13 -6.91 6.42
N HIS A 142 14.21 -7.01 7.38
CA HIS A 142 12.87 -7.56 7.13
C HIS A 142 12.06 -6.68 6.16
N ILE A 143 11.13 -7.31 5.44
CA ILE A 143 10.07 -6.67 4.66
C ILE A 143 8.75 -7.26 5.14
N ALA A 144 7.75 -6.42 5.45
CA ALA A 144 6.52 -6.88 6.12
C ALA A 144 6.86 -7.67 7.40
N PHE A 145 6.05 -8.66 7.80
CA PHE A 145 6.40 -9.60 8.87
C PHE A 145 7.34 -10.76 8.45
N ASN A 146 8.11 -10.62 7.37
CA ASN A 146 9.09 -11.63 6.96
C ASN A 146 10.41 -11.42 7.72
N GLU A 147 10.46 -11.93 8.95
CA GLU A 147 11.63 -11.83 9.83
C GLU A 147 12.78 -12.77 9.37
N PRO A 148 14.05 -12.43 9.68
CA PRO A 148 15.22 -13.29 9.43
C PRO A 148 15.21 -14.64 10.13
#